data_AF-A0A800AX89-F1
#
_entry.id   AF-A0A800AX89-F1
#
_cell.length_a   1.000
_cell.length_b   1.000
_cell.length_c   1.000
_cell.angle_alpha   90.00
_cell.angle_beta   90.00
_cell.angle_gamma   90.00
#
_symmetry.space_group_name_H-M   'P 1'
#
loop_
_entity.id
_entity.type
_entity.pdbx_description
1 polymer ?
#
loop_
_entity_poly.entity_id
_entity_poly.type
_entity_poly.pdbx_seq_one_letter_code
_entity_poly.pdbx_strand_id
1 'polypeptide(L)'
;MKQIPLLSFLFSLFFLIGITSCKKETNSSGKEKFPLVSNTSNIKYATGFEIEQHKGYKKLIIKSPYPKAEKSLIYVLLEDKNILAHTDFHNVKIIPIPIKKLVVTSTTHIPMLELLNQEQTLVGFPNTKYISSPKTRSLIKNGAVKELG
;
A
#
# COMPACT_ATOMS: atom_id res chain seq x y z
N MET A 1 30.19 66.14 7.40
CA MET A 1 29.47 65.42 8.47
C MET A 1 28.55 64.40 7.81
N LYS A 2 28.97 63.13 7.76
CA LYS A 2 28.20 62.03 7.13
C LYS A 2 27.13 61.58 8.12
N GLN A 3 25.88 61.94 7.86
CA GLN A 3 24.74 61.29 8.50
C GLN A 3 24.35 60.05 7.70
N ILE A 4 23.81 59.06 8.42
CA ILE A 4 23.15 57.82 7.96
C ILE A 4 24.15 56.65 7.75
N PRO A 5 23.90 55.44 8.33
CA PRO A 5 22.56 54.89 8.49
C PRO A 5 22.29 54.12 9.81
N LEU A 6 21.62 54.77 10.76
CA LEU A 6 20.82 54.06 11.76
C LEU A 6 19.61 53.34 11.09
N LEU A 7 19.15 53.88 9.95
CA LEU A 7 18.02 53.35 9.17
C LEU A 7 18.36 52.04 8.44
N SER A 8 19.61 51.85 8.01
CA SER A 8 20.08 50.59 7.39
C SER A 8 20.21 49.48 8.42
N PHE A 9 20.51 49.82 9.67
CA PHE A 9 20.54 48.85 10.78
C PHE A 9 19.13 48.38 11.14
N LEU A 10 18.13 49.28 11.12
CA LEU A 10 16.72 48.91 11.29
C LEU A 10 16.20 48.04 10.14
N PHE A 11 16.60 48.30 8.90
CA PHE A 11 16.20 47.49 7.74
C PHE A 11 16.82 46.07 7.78
N SER A 12 18.06 45.94 8.28
CA SER A 12 18.72 44.66 8.48
C SER A 12 18.07 43.80 9.59
N LEU A 13 17.48 44.43 10.61
CA LEU A 13 16.81 43.72 11.70
C LEU A 13 15.41 43.22 11.28
N PHE A 14 14.74 43.93 10.37
CA PHE A 14 13.45 43.51 9.81
C PHE A 14 13.57 42.30 8.86
N PHE A 15 14.70 42.17 8.15
CA PHE A 15 14.94 41.04 7.24
C PHE A 15 15.22 39.71 7.96
N LEU A 16 15.71 39.73 9.21
CA LEU A 16 15.98 38.52 10.01
C LEU A 16 14.71 37.87 10.60
N ILE A 17 13.60 38.60 10.70
CA ILE A 17 12.34 38.12 11.30
C ILE A 17 11.46 37.40 10.25
N GLY A 18 11.75 37.55 8.96
CA GLY A 18 10.93 36.99 7.86
C GLY A 18 11.15 35.52 7.51
N ILE A 19 12.14 34.84 8.10
CA ILE A 19 12.54 33.47 7.72
C ILE A 19 11.99 32.35 8.62
N THR A 20 11.19 32.66 9.64
CA THR A 20 10.59 31.64 10.52
C THR A 20 9.15 31.31 10.12
N SER A 21 8.91 30.94 8.86
CA SER A 21 7.66 30.27 8.47
C SER A 21 7.95 28.81 8.12
N CYS A 22 8.34 28.05 9.14
CA CYS A 22 8.36 26.59 9.06
C CYS A 22 6.91 26.09 9.15
N LYS A 23 6.26 25.92 8.01
CA LYS A 23 5.03 25.14 7.94
C LYS A 23 5.41 23.67 8.16
N LYS A 24 5.27 23.20 9.39
CA LYS A 24 5.40 21.77 9.71
C LYS A 24 4.23 21.08 9.02
N GLU A 25 4.49 20.32 7.95
CA GLU A 25 3.50 19.42 7.39
C GLU A 25 3.20 18.36 8.45
N THR A 26 2.15 18.60 9.23
CA THR A 26 1.50 17.56 9.97
C THR A 26 0.88 16.65 8.93
N ASN A 27 1.48 15.49 8.72
CA ASN A 27 0.77 14.33 8.19
C ASN A 27 -0.39 14.06 9.13
N SER A 28 -1.51 14.74 8.90
CA SER A 28 -2.77 14.47 9.53
C SER A 28 -3.15 13.08 9.10
N SER A 29 -2.79 12.09 9.90
CA SER A 29 -3.46 10.80 9.88
C SER A 29 -4.92 11.14 10.15
N GLY A 30 -5.73 11.13 9.10
CA GLY A 30 -7.17 11.32 9.20
C GLY A 30 -7.67 10.40 10.30
N LYS A 31 -8.41 10.95 11.25
CA LYS A 31 -9.09 10.15 12.27
C LYS A 31 -10.01 9.18 11.50
N GLU A 32 -9.60 7.92 11.39
CA GLU A 32 -10.43 6.87 10.80
C GLU A 32 -11.74 6.84 11.60
N LYS A 33 -12.86 7.11 10.92
CA LYS A 33 -14.19 7.16 11.56
C LYS A 33 -14.73 5.78 11.94
N PHE A 34 -13.99 4.71 11.64
CA PHE A 34 -14.41 3.34 11.91
C PHE A 34 -13.60 2.74 13.05
N PRO A 35 -14.27 2.17 14.06
CA PRO A 35 -13.58 1.56 15.19
C PRO A 35 -12.74 0.37 14.73
N LEU A 36 -11.52 0.30 15.23
CA LEU A 36 -10.69 -0.91 15.23
C LEU A 36 -11.50 -2.03 15.90
N VAL A 37 -11.66 -3.14 15.18
CA VAL A 37 -12.41 -4.32 15.68
C VAL A 37 -11.48 -5.22 16.49
N SER A 38 -10.20 -5.32 16.10
CA SER A 38 -9.15 -5.90 16.95
C SER A 38 -7.80 -5.27 16.62
N ASN A 39 -6.95 -5.19 17.64
CA ASN A 39 -5.68 -4.46 17.54
C ASN A 39 -4.65 -5.14 16.61
N THR A 40 -4.72 -6.46 16.39
CA THR A 40 -3.82 -7.19 15.46
C THR A 40 -4.32 -8.61 15.23
N SER A 41 -4.05 -9.18 14.05
CA SER A 41 -4.19 -10.63 13.79
C SER A 41 -3.23 -11.47 14.65
N ASN A 42 -3.66 -12.68 15.05
CA ASN A 42 -2.84 -13.61 15.84
C ASN A 42 -1.81 -14.34 14.94
N ILE A 43 -0.81 -13.61 14.46
CA ILE A 43 0.28 -14.15 13.64
C ILE A 43 1.38 -14.67 14.59
N LYS A 44 1.57 -15.99 14.65
CA LYS A 44 2.51 -16.61 15.59
C LYS A 44 3.98 -16.50 15.16
N TYR A 45 4.28 -16.60 13.86
CA TYR A 45 5.65 -16.74 13.36
C TYR A 45 6.11 -15.63 12.42
N ALA A 46 5.23 -15.10 11.56
CA ALA A 46 5.63 -14.10 10.59
C ALA A 46 5.77 -12.72 11.26
N THR A 47 6.92 -12.07 11.05
CA THR A 47 7.25 -10.76 11.64
C THR A 47 7.27 -9.63 10.63
N GLY A 48 7.27 -9.95 9.33
CA GLY A 48 7.43 -8.97 8.24
C GLY A 48 6.18 -8.15 7.91
N PHE A 49 5.01 -8.53 8.44
CA PHE A 49 3.76 -7.80 8.24
C PHE A 49 2.83 -7.90 9.45
N GLU A 50 1.87 -6.99 9.51
CA GLU A 50 0.75 -6.97 10.46
C GLU A 50 -0.56 -6.77 9.70
N ILE A 51 -1.65 -7.28 10.29
CA ILE A 51 -3.01 -7.04 9.79
C ILE A 51 -3.84 -6.44 10.93
N GLU A 52 -4.31 -5.21 10.73
CA GLU A 52 -5.28 -4.55 11.60
C GLU A 52 -6.70 -4.80 11.05
N GLN A 53 -7.63 -5.16 11.93
CA GLN A 53 -8.99 -5.49 11.55
C GLN A 53 -9.91 -4.30 11.85
N HIS A 54 -10.62 -3.82 10.82
CA HIS A 54 -11.59 -2.74 10.95
C HIS A 54 -12.96 -3.22 10.46
N LYS A 55 -14.00 -2.45 10.75
CA LYS A 55 -15.33 -2.75 10.24
C LYS A 55 -15.37 -2.48 8.73
N GLY A 56 -15.52 -3.53 7.92
CA GLY A 56 -15.67 -3.46 6.46
C GLY A 56 -14.38 -3.37 5.66
N TYR A 57 -13.21 -3.38 6.31
CA TYR A 57 -11.91 -3.47 5.66
C TYR A 57 -10.82 -3.98 6.62
N LYS A 58 -9.68 -4.37 6.06
CA LYS A 58 -8.48 -4.73 6.81
C LYS A 58 -7.32 -3.87 6.35
N LYS A 59 -6.42 -3.53 7.26
CA LYS A 59 -5.20 -2.80 6.92
C LYS A 59 -4.02 -3.76 6.98
N LEU A 60 -3.37 -3.96 5.84
CA LEU A 60 -2.16 -4.78 5.73
C LEU A 60 -0.95 -3.86 5.76
N ILE A 61 -0.10 -4.03 6.76
CA ILE A 61 1.10 -3.23 6.99
C ILE A 61 2.31 -4.10 6.74
N ILE A 62 3.06 -3.82 5.68
CA ILE A 62 4.32 -4.50 5.34
C ILE A 62 5.46 -3.68 5.94
N LYS A 63 6.12 -4.19 6.99
CA LYS A 63 7.05 -3.42 7.82
C LYS A 63 8.32 -3.00 7.06
N SER A 64 8.95 -3.96 6.38
CA SER A 64 10.16 -3.79 5.58
C SER A 64 9.96 -4.43 4.20
N PRO A 65 9.32 -3.73 3.25
CA PRO A 65 8.93 -4.27 1.94
C PRO A 65 10.09 -4.71 1.04
N TYR A 66 11.29 -4.21 1.28
CA TYR A 66 12.54 -4.54 0.58
C TYR A 66 13.73 -4.28 1.52
N PRO A 67 14.94 -4.76 1.20
CA PRO A 67 16.11 -4.54 2.03
C PRO A 67 16.37 -3.04 2.27
N LYS A 68 16.65 -2.67 3.53
CA LYS A 68 16.91 -1.28 3.97
C LYS A 68 15.73 -0.30 3.77
N ALA A 69 14.50 -0.80 3.65
CA ALA A 69 13.33 0.08 3.59
C ALA A 69 13.18 0.91 4.89
N GLU A 70 13.14 2.23 4.75
CA GLU A 70 12.94 3.15 5.88
C GLU A 70 11.46 3.33 6.25
N LYS A 71 10.54 2.95 5.34
CA LYS A 71 9.10 3.14 5.49
C LYS A 71 8.34 1.86 5.19
N SER A 72 7.29 1.62 5.97
CA SER A 72 6.35 0.53 5.72
C SER A 72 5.45 0.81 4.52
N LEU A 73 4.99 -0.25 3.85
CA LEU A 73 3.93 -0.16 2.83
C LEU A 73 2.60 -0.55 3.45
N ILE A 74 1.59 0.28 3.23
CA ILE A 74 0.25 0.06 3.77
C ILE A 74 -0.72 -0.20 2.60
N TYR A 75 -1.55 -1.22 2.76
CA TYR A 75 -2.65 -1.56 1.87
C TYR A 75 -3.95 -1.63 2.64
N VAL A 76 -5.05 -1.18 2.02
CA VAL A 76 -6.41 -1.36 2.53
C VAL A 76 -7.08 -2.48 1.75
N LEU A 77 -7.36 -3.59 2.42
CA LEU A 77 -8.12 -4.71 1.88
C LEU A 77 -9.61 -4.44 2.12
N LEU A 78 -10.30 -3.98 1.08
CA LEU A 78 -11.68 -3.49 1.18
C LEU A 78 -12.67 -4.63 1.00
N GLU A 79 -13.48 -4.90 2.02
CA GLU A 79 -14.55 -5.90 1.99
C GLU A 79 -15.90 -5.27 1.62
N ASP A 80 -16.19 -4.07 2.16
CA ASP A 80 -17.40 -3.32 1.88
C ASP A 80 -17.07 -1.99 1.20
N LYS A 81 -17.57 -1.81 -0.03
CA LYS A 81 -17.36 -0.59 -0.82
C LYS A 81 -18.01 0.65 -0.22
N ASN A 82 -19.04 0.49 0.62
CA ASN A 82 -19.73 1.62 1.25
C ASN A 82 -18.80 2.39 2.21
N ILE A 83 -17.73 1.76 2.71
CA ILE A 83 -16.74 2.39 3.59
C ILE A 83 -16.02 3.56 2.91
N LEU A 84 -15.86 3.52 1.58
CA LEU A 84 -15.18 4.58 0.83
C LEU A 84 -15.89 5.94 0.92
N ALA A 85 -17.20 5.96 1.18
CA ALA A 85 -17.96 7.21 1.34
C ALA A 85 -17.73 7.88 2.71
N HIS A 86 -17.17 7.14 3.67
CA HIS A 86 -17.10 7.55 5.08
C HIS A 86 -15.67 7.55 5.65
N THR A 87 -14.72 7.00 4.89
CA THR A 87 -13.30 6.91 5.27
C THR A 87 -12.45 7.56 4.22
N ASP A 88 -11.52 8.39 4.67
CA ASP A 88 -10.55 9.01 3.78
C ASP A 88 -9.25 8.19 3.75
N PHE A 89 -9.03 7.49 2.64
CA PHE A 89 -7.82 6.71 2.40
C PHE A 89 -6.83 7.52 1.55
N HIS A 90 -6.36 8.66 2.05
CA HIS A 90 -5.35 9.45 1.36
C HIS A 90 -4.04 8.68 1.21
N ASN A 91 -3.49 8.65 -0.01
CA ASN A 91 -2.17 8.09 -0.33
C ASN A 91 -1.97 6.60 0.03
N VAL A 92 -3.05 5.83 0.18
CA VAL A 92 -3.00 4.38 0.47
C VAL A 92 -3.53 3.58 -0.71
N LYS A 93 -2.89 2.44 -1.00
CA LYS A 93 -3.33 1.53 -2.07
C LYS A 93 -4.50 0.68 -1.57
N ILE A 94 -5.63 0.79 -2.25
CA ILE A 94 -6.86 0.03 -1.93
C ILE A 94 -6.93 -1.21 -2.83
N ILE A 95 -7.17 -2.37 -2.21
CA ILE A 95 -7.32 -3.66 -2.87
C ILE A 95 -8.72 -4.21 -2.51
N PRO A 96 -9.68 -4.18 -3.44
CA PRO A 96 -10.98 -4.80 -3.22
C PRO A 96 -10.85 -6.31 -3.09
N ILE A 97 -11.46 -6.90 -2.06
CA ILE A 97 -11.53 -8.34 -1.85
C ILE A 97 -13.00 -8.83 -1.87
N PRO A 98 -13.27 -10.07 -2.31
CA PRO A 98 -12.30 -11.06 -2.81
C PRO A 98 -11.74 -10.73 -4.21
N ILE A 99 -10.47 -11.06 -4.43
CA ILE A 99 -9.79 -10.89 -5.72
C ILE A 99 -10.46 -11.80 -6.76
N LYS A 100 -10.75 -11.24 -7.94
CA LYS A 100 -11.41 -11.97 -9.05
C LYS A 100 -10.49 -12.27 -10.23
N LYS A 101 -9.48 -11.43 -10.44
CA LYS A 101 -8.53 -11.54 -11.53
C LYS A 101 -7.17 -11.09 -11.02
N LEU A 102 -6.13 -11.86 -11.32
CA LEU A 102 -4.76 -11.52 -10.96
C LEU A 102 -3.79 -12.02 -12.02
N VAL A 103 -2.65 -11.34 -12.11
CA VAL A 103 -1.47 -11.75 -12.87
C VAL A 103 -0.38 -12.00 -11.85
N VAL A 104 0.31 -13.13 -11.97
CA VAL A 104 1.52 -13.40 -11.20
C VAL A 104 2.73 -13.46 -12.11
N THR A 105 3.89 -13.08 -11.60
CA THR A 105 5.12 -12.91 -12.37
C THR A 105 6.24 -13.87 -11.96
N SER A 106 5.94 -14.82 -11.07
CA SER A 106 6.88 -15.86 -10.63
C SER A 106 6.19 -17.21 -10.64
N THR A 107 6.90 -18.24 -11.12
CA THR A 107 6.42 -19.63 -11.11
C THR A 107 6.15 -20.12 -9.69
N THR A 108 6.82 -19.55 -8.68
CA THR A 108 6.59 -19.88 -7.26
C THR A 108 5.18 -19.53 -6.77
N HIS A 109 4.48 -18.60 -7.44
CA HIS A 109 3.11 -18.24 -7.08
C HIS A 109 2.06 -19.22 -7.58
N ILE A 110 2.36 -20.01 -8.62
CA ILE A 110 1.42 -20.98 -9.21
C ILE A 110 0.96 -22.04 -8.19
N PRO A 111 1.85 -22.79 -7.52
CA PRO A 111 1.41 -23.78 -6.54
C PRO A 111 0.68 -23.14 -5.35
N MET A 112 1.01 -21.89 -4.98
CA MET A 112 0.31 -21.18 -3.91
C MET A 112 -1.16 -20.93 -4.25
N LEU A 113 -1.46 -20.54 -5.50
CA LEU A 113 -2.85 -20.37 -5.96
C LEU A 113 -3.60 -21.69 -5.94
N GLU A 114 -2.98 -22.78 -6.40
CA GLU A 114 -3.60 -24.11 -6.43
C GLU A 114 -3.89 -24.65 -5.03
N LEU A 115 -2.98 -24.47 -4.08
CA LEU A 115 -3.17 -24.84 -2.67
C LEU A 115 -4.34 -24.08 -2.02
N LEU A 116 -4.58 -22.84 -2.44
CA LEU A 116 -5.72 -22.03 -2.00
C LEU A 116 -7.00 -22.31 -2.82
N ASN A 117 -6.94 -23.21 -3.80
CA ASN A 117 -8.01 -23.45 -4.78
C ASN A 117 -8.46 -22.17 -5.51
N GLN A 118 -7.51 -21.26 -5.77
CA GLN A 118 -7.73 -19.96 -6.42
C GLN A 118 -7.07 -19.85 -7.80
N GLU A 119 -6.60 -20.95 -8.39
CA GLU A 119 -5.97 -20.91 -9.72
C GLU A 119 -6.86 -20.32 -10.82
N GLN A 120 -8.20 -20.41 -10.67
CA GLN A 120 -9.18 -19.81 -11.59
C GLN A 120 -9.14 -18.27 -11.63
N THR A 121 -8.51 -17.63 -10.63
CA THR A 121 -8.34 -16.18 -10.61
C THR A 121 -7.16 -15.71 -11.46
N LEU A 122 -6.26 -16.63 -11.86
CA LEU A 122 -5.12 -16.33 -12.72
C LEU A 122 -5.61 -16.06 -14.14
N VAL A 123 -5.41 -14.83 -14.62
CA VAL A 123 -5.82 -14.42 -15.98
C VAL A 123 -4.65 -14.19 -16.92
N GLY A 124 -3.41 -14.20 -16.40
CA GLY A 124 -2.22 -14.10 -17.24
C GLY A 124 -0.92 -14.37 -16.50
N PHE A 125 0.09 -14.77 -17.25
CA PHE A 125 1.42 -15.10 -16.74
C PHE A 125 2.47 -14.87 -17.84
N PRO A 126 3.67 -14.32 -17.52
CA PRO A 126 4.74 -14.19 -18.48
C PRO A 126 5.45 -15.53 -18.71
N ASN A 127 5.60 -15.93 -19.96
CA ASN A 127 6.27 -17.14 -20.39
C ASN A 127 5.70 -18.43 -19.76
N THR A 128 4.44 -18.72 -20.09
CA THR A 128 3.63 -19.86 -19.66
C THR A 128 4.26 -21.23 -19.94
N LYS A 129 5.31 -21.32 -20.77
CA LYS A 129 6.07 -22.56 -20.99
C LYS A 129 6.76 -23.09 -19.73
N TYR A 130 7.06 -22.21 -18.77
CA TYR A 130 7.68 -22.59 -17.50
C TYR A 130 6.69 -23.13 -16.46
N ILE A 131 5.39 -23.05 -16.73
CA ILE A 131 4.37 -23.62 -15.85
C ILE A 131 4.23 -25.10 -16.19
N SER A 132 4.54 -25.98 -15.23
CA SER A 132 4.42 -27.44 -15.39
C SER A 132 3.21 -28.06 -14.70
N SER A 133 2.52 -27.32 -13.82
CA SER A 133 1.37 -27.88 -13.08
C SER A 133 0.23 -28.29 -14.01
N PRO A 134 -0.24 -29.55 -13.98
CA PRO A 134 -1.33 -30.01 -14.84
C PRO A 134 -2.61 -29.17 -14.71
N LYS A 135 -2.95 -28.71 -13.50
CA LYS A 135 -4.15 -27.92 -13.22
C LYS A 135 -4.08 -26.56 -13.92
N THR A 136 -3.00 -25.82 -13.72
CA THR A 136 -2.79 -24.54 -14.41
C THR A 136 -2.53 -24.70 -15.92
N ARG A 137 -1.87 -25.79 -16.38
CA ARG A 137 -1.72 -26.11 -17.81
C ARG A 137 -3.06 -26.26 -18.52
N SER A 138 -4.07 -26.82 -17.85
CA SER A 138 -5.43 -26.90 -18.39
C SER A 138 -6.03 -25.51 -18.62
N LEU A 139 -5.84 -24.57 -17.68
CA LEU A 139 -6.30 -23.18 -17.82
C LEU A 139 -5.61 -22.45 -18.98
N ILE A 140 -4.31 -22.67 -19.16
CA ILE A 140 -3.54 -22.12 -20.29
C ILE A 140 -4.08 -22.70 -21.61
N LYS A 141 -4.25 -24.02 -21.70
CA LYS A 141 -4.75 -24.69 -22.91
C LYS A 141 -6.15 -24.22 -23.30
N ASN A 142 -6.99 -23.92 -22.31
CA ASN A 142 -8.37 -23.47 -22.53
C ASN A 142 -8.47 -21.94 -22.74
N GLY A 143 -7.35 -21.21 -22.77
CA GLY A 143 -7.31 -19.77 -23.01
C GLY A 143 -7.70 -18.89 -21.81
N ALA A 144 -7.90 -19.48 -20.62
CA ALA A 144 -8.24 -18.73 -19.41
C ALA A 144 -7.05 -17.93 -18.86
N VAL A 145 -5.82 -18.44 -19.04
CA VAL A 145 -4.57 -17.75 -18.69
C VAL A 145 -3.91 -17.24 -19.96
N LYS A 146 -3.77 -15.92 -20.08
CA LYS A 146 -3.12 -15.28 -21.22
C LYS A 146 -1.59 -15.26 -21.08
N GLU A 147 -0.89 -15.58 -22.15
CA GLU A 147 0.55 -15.32 -22.28
C GLU A 147 0.80 -13.80 -22.36
N LEU A 148 1.71 -13.28 -21.54
CA LEU A 148 1.99 -11.84 -21.41
C LEU A 148 3.39 -11.43 -21.87
N GLY A 149 4.26 -12.36 -22.28
CA GLY A 149 5.60 -12.07 -22.77
C GLY A 149 6.49 -13.30 -22.94
#